data_AF-M6KPP4-F1
#
_entry.id   AF-M6KPP4-F1
#
_cell.length_a   1.000
_cell.length_b   1.000
_cell.length_c   1.000
_cell.angle_alpha   90.00
_cell.angle_beta   90.00
_cell.angle_gamma   90.00
#
_symmetry.space_group_name_H-M   'P 1'
#
loop_
_entity.id
_entity.type
_entity.pdbx_description
1 polymer ?
#
loop_
_entity_poly.entity_id
_entity_poly.type
_entity_poly.pdbx_seq_one_letter_code
_entity_poly.pdbx_strand_id
1 'polypeptide(L)'
;MNKRTGKSLYETLCRIFFLSVSLLFLFNFSLLEGIQNTLNAVASAIAGGIPQKLPTLQAGPDGSANTQVEIELPPGKVVPSLSLSYNSNGGNTIVGMGWSLNGLPTVSRNPSLGINYNGNDSYVSSLAGELIDVSGNKTIYHSKKESYIKFEPQGTCGDGPCTWMATEKDGRRFIFGGSIDSRIPALGRTAGSIREWALSREEDSHGNGYDVNYTPVDVNNGDYYPNTITYNDRTIRFNFENRNDKIPNYSLGTMERIQKRLDTIEIRVGGNVLRTYDLDYSYGPVTGRSIFRKLKQNGSNTFGSENFADLDFNYTNHSGSFSPGHLDYQNLSNTANLNVFIPDIATDVMNFRFNGNFPYHPSALDSNIDTSLQYVVKVPVPDRDACNWGQACCICAALSFCWGGDSQFHDYLIATCWGFLGWGGPGACDNGVDSALTAWIPVDLNGDGISDFATLNGNEADGSIHLVGHIQKIGQSAITFNGPNIPIHYNTFYQAVDLNGDGKKRILYMRITVGFGGFIPRVEILRLLYCLEM
;
A
#
# COMPACT_ATOMS: atom_id res chain seq x y z
N MET A 1 -26.62 -12.11 100.61
CA MET A 1 -25.64 -11.01 100.45
C MET A 1 -25.02 -11.10 99.06
N ASN A 2 -24.91 -9.95 98.39
CA ASN A 2 -24.25 -9.65 97.10
C ASN A 2 -24.68 -10.41 95.82
N LYS A 3 -25.78 -9.96 95.20
CA LYS A 3 -26.11 -10.24 93.80
C LYS A 3 -26.84 -9.08 93.10
N ARG A 4 -26.41 -7.82 93.32
CA ARG A 4 -27.04 -6.63 92.68
C ARG A 4 -26.10 -5.56 92.12
N THR A 5 -24.79 -5.77 92.06
CA THR A 5 -23.83 -4.76 91.54
C THR A 5 -23.15 -5.12 90.21
N GLY A 6 -23.40 -6.31 89.64
CA GLY A 6 -22.77 -6.73 88.38
C GLY A 6 -23.52 -6.34 87.10
N LYS A 7 -24.84 -6.11 87.15
CA LYS A 7 -25.66 -5.86 85.94
C LYS A 7 -25.53 -4.42 85.41
N SER A 8 -25.31 -3.45 86.29
CA SER A 8 -25.19 -2.02 85.92
C SER A 8 -23.85 -1.68 85.24
N LEU A 9 -22.75 -2.32 85.66
CA LEU A 9 -21.44 -2.07 85.07
C LEU A 9 -21.35 -2.60 83.62
N TYR A 10 -21.96 -3.77 83.37
CA TYR A 10 -21.96 -4.40 82.06
C TYR A 10 -22.80 -3.64 81.04
N GLU A 11 -23.98 -3.12 81.42
CA GLU A 11 -24.79 -2.27 80.55
C GLU A 11 -24.11 -0.94 80.21
N THR A 12 -23.40 -0.36 81.17
CA THR A 12 -22.70 0.92 80.96
C THR A 12 -21.48 0.75 80.05
N LEU A 13 -20.71 -0.32 80.25
CA LEU A 13 -19.58 -0.66 79.38
C LEU A 13 -20.03 -1.02 77.96
N CYS A 14 -21.15 -1.74 77.82
CA CYS A 14 -21.71 -2.08 76.51
C CYS A 14 -22.20 -0.82 75.78
N ARG A 15 -22.84 0.13 76.47
CA ARG A 15 -23.24 1.42 75.88
C ARG A 15 -22.06 2.26 75.43
N ILE A 16 -20.98 2.33 76.23
CA ILE A 16 -19.75 3.06 75.86
C ILE A 16 -19.06 2.37 74.68
N PHE A 17 -19.01 1.05 74.66
CA PHE A 17 -18.46 0.29 73.53
C PHE A 17 -19.26 0.54 72.25
N PHE A 18 -20.59 0.44 72.28
CA PHE A 18 -21.43 0.75 71.13
C PHE A 18 -21.33 2.21 70.70
N LEU A 19 -21.28 3.17 71.63
CA LEU A 19 -21.06 4.58 71.27
C LEU A 19 -19.69 4.79 70.62
N SER A 20 -18.64 4.14 71.14
CA SER A 20 -17.29 4.24 70.59
C SER A 20 -17.17 3.58 69.22
N VAL A 21 -17.84 2.45 69.00
CA VAL A 21 -17.92 1.77 67.71
C VAL A 21 -18.75 2.58 66.73
N SER A 22 -19.86 3.20 67.15
CA SER A 22 -20.64 4.11 66.30
C SER A 22 -19.87 5.39 65.97
N LEU A 23 -19.09 5.95 66.89
CA LEU A 23 -18.24 7.11 66.62
C LEU A 23 -17.09 6.74 65.67
N LEU A 24 -16.43 5.59 65.89
CA LEU A 24 -15.42 5.05 64.99
C LEU A 24 -16.00 4.69 63.62
N PHE A 25 -17.27 4.29 63.53
CA PHE A 25 -17.96 4.04 62.26
C PHE A 25 -18.30 5.35 61.55
N LEU A 26 -18.73 6.40 62.26
CA LEU A 26 -18.98 7.74 61.71
C LEU A 26 -17.70 8.45 61.23
N PHE A 27 -16.54 8.15 61.83
CA PHE A 27 -15.25 8.70 61.43
C PHE A 27 -14.41 7.78 60.51
N ASN A 28 -14.75 6.49 60.35
CA ASN A 28 -14.13 5.58 59.37
C ASN A 28 -14.94 5.40 58.07
N PHE A 29 -16.22 5.76 58.02
CA PHE A 29 -17.00 5.71 56.78
C PHE A 29 -17.02 7.08 56.07
N SER A 30 -16.11 7.21 55.11
CA SER A 30 -16.29 7.80 53.77
C SER A 30 -16.91 9.20 53.57
N LEU A 31 -17.20 9.99 54.61
CA LEU A 31 -17.64 11.37 54.38
C LEU A 31 -16.45 12.24 53.96
N LEU A 32 -15.29 12.07 54.60
CA LEU A 32 -14.07 12.79 54.22
C LEU A 32 -13.54 12.31 52.87
N GLU A 33 -13.48 11.00 52.61
CA GLU A 33 -13.10 10.48 51.28
C GLU A 33 -14.10 10.86 50.20
N GLY A 34 -15.40 10.90 50.49
CA GLY A 34 -16.42 11.36 49.54
C GLY A 34 -16.31 12.85 49.22
N ILE A 35 -16.05 13.69 50.23
CA ILE A 35 -15.80 15.12 50.06
C ILE A 35 -14.46 15.35 49.35
N GLN A 36 -13.44 14.56 49.64
CA GLN A 36 -12.12 14.68 49.04
C GLN A 36 -12.09 14.14 47.61
N ASN A 37 -12.85 13.08 47.30
CA ASN A 37 -13.05 12.58 45.93
C ASN A 37 -13.92 13.53 45.10
N THR A 38 -14.93 14.17 45.69
CA THR A 38 -15.71 15.20 44.98
C THR A 38 -14.91 16.48 44.81
N LEU A 39 -14.14 16.93 45.80
CA LEU A 39 -13.22 18.06 45.65
C LEU A 39 -12.05 17.74 44.71
N ASN A 40 -11.54 16.51 44.65
CA ASN A 40 -10.54 16.08 43.68
C ASN A 40 -11.13 15.93 42.28
N ALA A 41 -12.37 15.46 42.14
CA ALA A 41 -13.07 15.41 40.86
C ALA A 41 -13.42 16.81 40.35
N VAL A 42 -13.82 17.72 41.26
CA VAL A 42 -14.05 19.14 40.96
C VAL A 42 -12.71 19.84 40.67
N ALA A 43 -11.65 19.58 41.43
CA ALA A 43 -10.32 20.14 41.18
C ALA A 43 -9.70 19.58 39.88
N SER A 44 -9.93 18.30 39.55
CA SER A 44 -9.52 17.69 38.28
C SER A 44 -10.39 18.18 37.11
N ALA A 45 -11.66 18.50 37.34
CA ALA A 45 -12.50 19.17 36.34
C ALA A 45 -12.11 20.65 36.13
N ILE A 46 -11.62 21.32 37.18
CA ILE A 46 -11.08 22.69 37.10
C ILE A 46 -9.66 22.69 36.49
N ALA A 47 -8.87 21.62 36.67
CA ALA A 47 -7.50 21.50 36.15
C ALA A 47 -7.37 20.76 34.81
N GLY A 48 -8.36 19.94 34.42
CA GLY A 48 -8.28 18.97 33.32
C GLY A 48 -9.21 19.25 32.12
N GLY A 49 -10.02 20.31 32.18
CA GLY A 49 -10.96 20.65 31.12
C GLY A 49 -12.17 19.71 31.01
N ILE A 50 -13.17 20.11 30.22
CA ILE A 50 -14.37 19.32 29.92
C ILE A 50 -13.96 18.14 29.02
N PRO A 51 -14.20 16.87 29.42
CA PRO A 51 -13.80 15.73 28.60
C PRO A 51 -14.41 15.76 27.20
N GLN A 52 -13.59 15.60 26.16
CA GLN A 52 -14.06 15.39 24.79
C GLN A 52 -14.43 13.92 24.56
N LYS A 53 -15.38 13.67 23.65
CA LYS A 53 -15.74 12.31 23.23
C LYS A 53 -14.54 11.68 22.51
N LEU A 54 -14.04 10.55 23.04
CA LEU A 54 -13.00 9.80 22.37
C LEU A 54 -13.54 9.18 21.06
N PRO A 55 -12.81 9.34 19.94
CA PRO A 55 -13.24 8.76 18.68
C PRO A 55 -13.01 7.24 18.70
N THR A 56 -13.87 6.50 18.01
CA THR A 56 -13.74 5.04 17.93
C THR A 56 -12.78 4.66 16.80
N LEU A 57 -11.82 3.79 17.09
CA LEU A 57 -10.97 3.16 16.09
C LEU A 57 -11.67 1.91 15.54
N GLN A 58 -11.77 1.78 14.22
CA GLN A 58 -12.44 0.65 13.56
C GLN A 58 -11.64 0.17 12.35
N ALA A 59 -11.71 -1.12 12.04
CA ALA A 59 -11.14 -1.68 10.82
C ALA A 59 -12.12 -1.56 9.65
N GLY A 60 -11.67 -1.02 8.52
CA GLY A 60 -12.43 -0.95 7.28
C GLY A 60 -12.48 -2.30 6.55
N PRO A 61 -13.36 -2.45 5.54
CA PRO A 61 -13.45 -3.66 4.74
C PRO A 61 -12.15 -4.03 4.00
N ASP A 62 -11.27 -3.05 3.76
CA ASP A 62 -9.95 -3.20 3.16
C ASP A 62 -8.83 -3.46 4.19
N GLY A 63 -9.18 -3.63 5.47
CA GLY A 63 -8.25 -3.78 6.58
C GLY A 63 -7.61 -2.48 7.07
N SER A 64 -7.99 -1.32 6.51
CA SER A 64 -7.47 -0.02 6.96
C SER A 64 -7.98 0.33 8.36
N ALA A 65 -7.16 1.02 9.16
CA ALA A 65 -7.62 1.60 10.42
C ALA A 65 -8.31 2.94 10.14
N ASN A 66 -9.53 3.09 10.65
CA ASN A 66 -10.39 4.25 10.43
C ASN A 66 -10.82 4.87 11.76
N THR A 67 -10.87 6.19 11.81
CA THR A 67 -11.49 6.92 12.92
C THR A 67 -12.02 8.28 12.48
N GLN A 68 -12.88 8.89 13.29
CA GLN A 68 -13.53 10.14 12.94
C GLN A 68 -13.81 10.99 14.18
N VAL A 69 -13.56 12.30 14.05
CA VAL A 69 -13.91 13.32 15.03
C VAL A 69 -14.88 14.30 14.38
N GLU A 70 -16.09 14.38 14.92
CA GLU A 70 -17.11 15.31 14.43
C GLU A 70 -16.79 16.74 14.87
N ILE A 71 -17.03 17.70 13.99
CA ILE A 71 -16.97 19.13 14.32
C ILE A 71 -18.39 19.56 14.70
N GLU A 72 -18.60 19.89 15.96
CA GLU A 72 -19.93 20.25 16.46
C GLU A 72 -20.34 21.63 15.95
N LEU A 73 -21.42 21.69 15.17
CA LEU A 73 -21.93 22.92 14.61
C LEU A 73 -23.25 23.34 15.26
N PRO A 74 -23.50 24.65 15.41
CA PRO A 74 -24.74 25.17 15.95
C PRO A 74 -25.94 24.80 15.05
N PRO A 75 -27.13 24.58 15.65
CA PRO A 75 -28.30 24.16 14.90
C PRO A 75 -28.73 25.19 13.86
N GLY A 76 -29.35 24.70 12.80
CA GLY A 76 -29.87 25.45 11.66
C GLY A 76 -30.90 24.61 10.90
N LYS A 77 -31.53 25.18 9.86
CA LYS A 77 -32.51 24.44 9.05
C LYS A 77 -31.83 23.33 8.23
N VAL A 78 -30.73 23.71 7.57
CA VAL A 78 -29.79 22.79 6.90
C VAL A 78 -28.42 23.09 7.47
N VAL A 79 -27.79 22.08 8.06
CA VAL A 79 -26.50 22.20 8.74
C VAL A 79 -25.49 21.31 8.04
N PRO A 80 -24.29 21.81 7.68
CA PRO A 80 -23.25 20.99 7.08
C PRO A 80 -22.75 19.93 8.09
N SER A 81 -22.43 18.73 7.60
CA SER A 81 -21.88 17.66 8.43
C SER A 81 -20.36 17.61 8.30
N LEU A 82 -19.66 18.34 9.16
CA LEU A 82 -18.19 18.44 9.13
C LEU A 82 -17.52 17.47 10.11
N SER A 83 -16.41 16.88 9.69
CA SER A 83 -15.61 16.00 10.55
C SER A 83 -14.17 15.88 10.06
N LEU A 84 -13.27 15.55 10.97
CA LEU A 84 -11.91 15.11 10.65
C LEU A 84 -11.91 13.59 10.64
N SER A 85 -11.61 12.96 9.50
CA SER A 85 -11.53 11.50 9.42
C SER A 85 -10.11 11.04 9.16
N TYR A 86 -9.73 9.95 9.81
CA TYR A 86 -8.49 9.25 9.59
C TYR A 86 -8.76 7.94 8.84
N ASN A 87 -7.91 7.64 7.86
CA ASN A 87 -7.79 6.34 7.23
C ASN A 87 -6.29 6.02 7.10
N SER A 88 -5.86 4.82 7.52
CA SER A 88 -4.44 4.44 7.48
C SER A 88 -3.84 4.32 6.08
N ASN A 89 -4.67 4.12 5.06
CA ASN A 89 -4.30 4.14 3.64
C ASN A 89 -4.40 5.56 3.03
N GLY A 90 -4.83 6.54 3.84
CA GLY A 90 -5.03 7.93 3.43
C GLY A 90 -3.72 8.63 3.06
N GLY A 91 -3.80 9.50 2.06
CA GLY A 91 -2.69 10.31 1.59
C GLY A 91 -2.39 11.52 2.49
N ASN A 92 -1.54 12.41 1.99
CA ASN A 92 -1.27 13.69 2.65
C ASN A 92 -2.30 14.73 2.21
N THR A 93 -3.11 15.27 3.13
CA THR A 93 -4.14 16.27 2.81
C THR A 93 -3.87 17.60 3.53
N ILE A 94 -4.81 18.54 3.46
CA ILE A 94 -4.80 19.77 4.26
C ILE A 94 -4.81 19.52 5.77
N VAL A 95 -5.16 18.32 6.25
CA VAL A 95 -5.13 17.94 7.69
C VAL A 95 -3.91 17.07 8.02
N GLY A 96 -2.98 16.87 7.08
CA GLY A 96 -1.80 16.03 7.26
C GLY A 96 -2.01 14.58 6.80
N MET A 97 -1.04 13.72 7.11
CA MET A 97 -1.00 12.33 6.64
C MET A 97 -2.12 11.48 7.25
N GLY A 98 -2.88 10.81 6.38
CA GLY A 98 -3.94 9.88 6.77
C GLY A 98 -5.24 10.57 7.20
N TRP A 99 -5.21 11.89 7.45
CA TRP A 99 -6.39 12.66 7.84
C TRP A 99 -6.98 13.43 6.68
N SER A 100 -8.29 13.66 6.70
CA SER A 100 -9.02 14.51 5.75
C SER A 100 -10.11 15.30 6.46
N LEU A 101 -10.47 16.46 5.89
CA LEU A 101 -11.65 17.21 6.27
C LEU A 101 -12.83 16.72 5.42
N ASN A 102 -13.83 16.14 6.07
CA ASN A 102 -15.06 15.66 5.42
C ASN A 102 -16.19 16.68 5.57
N GLY A 103 -17.22 16.51 4.74
CA GLY A 103 -18.38 17.39 4.67
C GLY A 103 -18.32 18.45 3.57
N LEU A 104 -17.28 18.38 2.72
CA LEU A 104 -17.11 19.22 1.54
C LEU A 104 -16.97 18.32 0.30
N PRO A 105 -18.08 17.74 -0.19
CA PRO A 105 -18.01 16.85 -1.34
C PRO A 105 -17.54 17.58 -2.59
N THR A 106 -16.97 16.82 -3.54
CA THR A 106 -16.54 17.33 -4.83
C THR A 106 -16.96 16.41 -5.97
N VAL A 107 -17.05 16.96 -7.17
CA VAL A 107 -17.00 16.19 -8.41
C VAL A 107 -15.64 16.46 -9.03
N SER A 108 -14.92 15.43 -9.45
CA SER A 108 -13.62 15.56 -10.11
C SER A 108 -13.55 14.68 -11.35
N ARG A 109 -12.54 14.91 -12.20
CA ARG A 109 -12.24 13.99 -13.29
C ARG A 109 -11.72 12.67 -12.72
N ASN A 110 -12.09 11.56 -13.34
CA ASN A 110 -11.72 10.23 -12.86
C ASN A 110 -10.28 9.88 -13.29
N PRO A 111 -9.31 9.83 -12.36
CA PRO A 111 -7.92 9.55 -12.69
C PRO A 111 -7.70 8.09 -13.15
N SER A 112 -8.57 7.17 -12.75
CA SER A 112 -8.42 5.73 -13.04
C SER A 112 -8.65 5.38 -14.51
N LEU A 113 -9.27 6.27 -15.30
CA LEU A 113 -9.56 6.07 -16.71
C LEU A 113 -8.69 6.93 -17.64
N GLY A 114 -7.70 7.64 -17.07
CA GLY A 114 -6.91 8.63 -17.78
C GLY A 114 -7.65 9.96 -17.96
N ILE A 115 -6.90 11.05 -17.98
CA ILE A 115 -7.44 12.42 -18.08
C ILE A 115 -6.72 13.14 -19.22
N ASN A 116 -7.49 13.58 -20.21
CA ASN A 116 -6.97 14.18 -21.44
C ASN A 116 -7.34 15.65 -21.62
N TYR A 117 -8.33 16.16 -20.89
CA TYR A 117 -8.85 17.52 -21.04
C TYR A 117 -9.33 17.85 -22.47
N ASN A 118 -10.05 16.90 -23.08
CA ASN A 118 -10.57 16.98 -24.45
C ASN A 118 -12.10 16.83 -24.55
N GLY A 119 -12.80 16.91 -23.40
CA GLY A 119 -14.26 16.76 -23.31
C GLY A 119 -14.80 15.33 -23.32
N ASN A 120 -13.91 14.33 -23.37
CA ASN A 120 -14.27 12.91 -23.28
C ASN A 120 -13.83 12.25 -21.98
N ASP A 121 -13.37 13.04 -21.00
CA ASP A 121 -12.98 12.51 -19.70
C ASP A 121 -14.20 12.02 -18.90
N SER A 122 -13.97 11.03 -18.05
CA SER A 122 -14.96 10.52 -17.10
C SER A 122 -14.90 11.29 -15.78
N TYR A 123 -15.97 11.19 -14.99
CA TYR A 123 -16.12 11.94 -13.74
C TYR A 123 -16.34 10.99 -12.56
N VAL A 124 -15.94 11.43 -11.37
CA VAL A 124 -16.16 10.76 -10.10
C VAL A 124 -16.68 11.78 -9.09
N SER A 125 -17.70 11.40 -8.33
CA SER A 125 -18.24 12.20 -7.24
C SER A 125 -17.80 11.60 -5.90
N SER A 126 -17.38 12.43 -4.95
CA SER A 126 -17.10 11.96 -3.60
C SER A 126 -18.36 11.52 -2.84
N LEU A 127 -19.57 11.88 -3.33
CA LEU A 127 -20.84 11.45 -2.74
C LEU A 127 -21.24 10.03 -3.17
N ALA A 128 -20.95 9.66 -4.42
CA ALA A 128 -21.56 8.49 -5.05
C ALA A 128 -20.59 7.61 -5.87
N GLY A 129 -19.34 8.02 -6.02
CA GLY A 129 -18.33 7.32 -6.81
C GLY A 129 -18.36 7.68 -8.30
N GLU A 130 -17.90 6.75 -9.13
CA GLU A 130 -17.77 6.91 -10.59
C GLU A 130 -19.12 7.25 -11.23
N LEU A 131 -19.15 8.28 -12.08
CA LEU A 131 -20.35 8.75 -12.77
C LEU A 131 -20.41 8.23 -14.21
N ILE A 132 -21.58 7.74 -14.60
CA ILE A 132 -21.89 7.16 -15.91
C ILE A 132 -23.01 7.98 -16.55
N ASP A 133 -22.83 8.35 -17.83
CA ASP A 133 -23.88 9.00 -18.62
C ASP A 133 -25.00 8.01 -18.92
N VAL A 134 -26.20 8.31 -18.45
CA VAL A 134 -27.41 7.50 -18.70
C VAL A 134 -28.30 8.08 -19.79
N SER A 135 -28.06 9.33 -20.18
CA SER A 135 -28.82 10.04 -21.21
C SER A 135 -28.30 9.78 -22.63
N GLY A 136 -27.05 9.33 -22.76
CA GLY A 136 -26.36 9.11 -24.04
C GLY A 136 -25.91 10.40 -24.75
N ASN A 137 -26.22 11.57 -24.17
CA ASN A 137 -25.83 12.88 -24.68
C ASN A 137 -25.17 13.75 -23.59
N LYS A 138 -24.66 13.14 -22.52
CA LYS A 138 -23.96 13.80 -21.39
C LYS A 138 -24.80 14.87 -20.67
N THR A 139 -26.13 14.70 -20.60
CA THR A 139 -27.01 15.64 -19.86
C THR A 139 -27.47 15.10 -18.51
N ILE A 140 -27.46 13.78 -18.32
CA ILE A 140 -27.84 13.13 -17.06
C ILE A 140 -26.85 12.01 -16.76
N TYR A 141 -26.31 12.05 -15.54
CA TYR A 141 -25.36 11.07 -15.02
C TYR A 141 -25.89 10.43 -13.75
N HIS A 142 -25.62 9.14 -13.60
CA HIS A 142 -25.85 8.36 -12.38
C HIS A 142 -24.53 7.74 -11.93
N SER A 143 -24.46 7.36 -10.66
CA SER A 143 -23.31 6.60 -10.15
C SER A 143 -23.31 5.16 -10.69
N LYS A 144 -22.12 4.64 -10.98
CA LYS A 144 -21.92 3.25 -11.46
C LYS A 144 -22.47 2.22 -10.49
N LYS A 145 -22.26 2.46 -9.19
CA LYS A 145 -23.00 1.80 -8.12
C LYS A 145 -24.15 2.73 -7.76
N GLU A 146 -25.34 2.42 -8.27
CA GLU A 146 -26.49 3.31 -8.21
C GLU A 146 -26.78 3.80 -6.78
N SER A 147 -26.75 5.11 -6.61
CA SER A 147 -27.02 5.82 -5.35
C SER A 147 -28.36 6.56 -5.37
N TYR A 148 -29.07 6.56 -6.50
CA TYR A 148 -30.29 7.33 -6.78
C TYR A 148 -30.10 8.84 -6.69
N ILE A 149 -28.88 9.30 -6.93
CA ILE A 149 -28.54 10.72 -7.05
C ILE A 149 -28.43 11.05 -8.53
N LYS A 150 -29.26 11.99 -8.99
CA LYS A 150 -29.24 12.45 -10.38
C LYS A 150 -28.24 13.59 -10.52
N PHE A 151 -27.22 13.43 -11.35
CA PHE A 151 -26.21 14.44 -11.63
C PHE A 151 -26.46 15.10 -13.00
N GLU A 152 -26.61 16.42 -13.01
CA GLU A 152 -26.94 17.22 -14.20
C GLU A 152 -25.84 18.27 -14.44
N PRO A 153 -24.95 18.07 -15.42
CA PRO A 153 -23.96 19.07 -15.80
C PRO A 153 -24.62 20.31 -16.43
N GLN A 154 -24.10 21.50 -16.12
CA GLN A 154 -24.62 22.78 -16.59
C GLN A 154 -23.51 23.67 -17.15
N GLY A 155 -23.81 24.36 -18.25
CA GLY A 155 -22.88 25.26 -18.95
C GLY A 155 -21.66 24.55 -19.54
N THR A 156 -20.75 25.32 -20.13
CA THR A 156 -19.50 24.80 -20.72
C THR A 156 -18.33 25.70 -20.33
N CYS A 157 -17.35 25.12 -19.66
CA CYS A 157 -16.13 25.77 -19.18
C CYS A 157 -14.92 24.96 -19.66
N GLY A 158 -14.16 25.53 -20.61
CA GLY A 158 -13.11 24.81 -21.32
C GLY A 158 -13.70 23.64 -22.11
N ASP A 159 -13.32 22.43 -21.74
CA ASP A 159 -13.75 21.18 -22.38
C ASP A 159 -14.83 20.43 -21.59
N GLY A 160 -15.24 20.92 -20.41
CA GLY A 160 -16.20 20.25 -19.53
C GLY A 160 -17.34 21.18 -19.08
N PRO A 161 -18.20 20.72 -18.16
CA PRO A 161 -19.27 21.56 -17.61
C PRO A 161 -18.72 22.66 -16.69
N CYS A 162 -19.45 23.76 -16.56
CA CYS A 162 -19.10 24.79 -15.56
C CYS A 162 -19.53 24.39 -14.15
N THR A 163 -20.64 23.67 -14.04
CA THR A 163 -21.32 23.39 -12.79
C THR A 163 -21.94 21.99 -12.86
N TRP A 164 -22.01 21.30 -11.74
CA TRP A 164 -22.81 20.08 -11.59
C TRP A 164 -23.92 20.32 -10.58
N MET A 165 -25.14 19.93 -10.93
CA MET A 165 -26.26 19.87 -10.01
C MET A 165 -26.55 18.41 -9.67
N ALA A 166 -26.38 18.03 -8.41
CA ALA A 166 -26.76 16.70 -7.94
C ALA A 166 -28.05 16.79 -7.13
N THR A 167 -29.07 16.01 -7.49
CA THR A 167 -30.36 16.00 -6.81
C THR A 167 -30.62 14.61 -6.22
N GLU A 168 -30.86 14.55 -4.91
CA GLU A 168 -31.24 13.34 -4.20
C GLU A 168 -32.74 13.05 -4.30
N LYS A 169 -33.14 11.82 -3.95
CA LYS A 169 -34.55 11.37 -3.97
C LYS A 169 -35.48 12.18 -3.07
N ASP A 170 -34.95 12.83 -2.03
CA ASP A 170 -35.71 13.65 -1.08
C ASP A 170 -35.86 15.12 -1.55
N GLY A 171 -35.27 15.45 -2.71
CA GLY A 171 -35.27 16.80 -3.27
C GLY A 171 -34.14 17.69 -2.77
N ARG A 172 -33.21 17.19 -1.95
CA ARG A 172 -31.98 17.90 -1.58
C ARG A 172 -31.11 18.08 -2.83
N ARG A 173 -30.50 19.26 -2.96
CA ARG A 173 -29.64 19.62 -4.08
C ARG A 173 -28.26 20.01 -3.61
N PHE A 174 -27.25 19.50 -4.31
CA PHE A 174 -25.85 19.89 -4.18
C PHE A 174 -25.42 20.57 -5.47
N ILE A 175 -24.84 21.76 -5.35
CA ILE A 175 -24.38 22.57 -6.47
C ILE A 175 -22.85 22.64 -6.39
N PHE A 176 -22.17 22.03 -7.36
CA PHE A 176 -20.71 22.00 -7.47
C PHE A 176 -20.23 22.97 -8.54
N GLY A 177 -19.22 23.78 -8.25
CA GLY A 177 -18.71 24.79 -9.20
C GLY A 177 -19.75 25.88 -9.54
N GLY A 178 -20.70 26.17 -8.65
CA GLY A 178 -21.70 27.21 -8.85
C GLY A 178 -21.09 28.61 -8.81
N SER A 179 -20.01 28.78 -8.06
CA SER A 179 -19.23 30.01 -7.92
C SER A 179 -17.86 29.89 -8.61
N ILE A 180 -17.18 31.02 -8.89
CA ILE A 180 -15.89 31.00 -9.58
C ILE A 180 -14.78 30.35 -8.73
N ASP A 181 -14.82 30.53 -7.41
CA ASP A 181 -13.87 29.98 -6.43
C ASP A 181 -14.06 28.47 -6.18
N SER A 182 -15.21 27.90 -6.56
CA SER A 182 -15.49 26.46 -6.51
C SER A 182 -15.24 25.72 -7.83
N ARG A 183 -14.77 26.43 -8.87
CA ARG A 183 -14.35 25.87 -10.15
C ARG A 183 -12.83 25.78 -10.20
N ILE A 184 -12.28 24.61 -9.89
CA ILE A 184 -10.83 24.46 -9.73
C ILE A 184 -10.19 24.18 -11.11
N PRO A 185 -9.42 25.12 -11.69
CA PRO A 185 -8.89 24.97 -13.02
C PRO A 185 -7.74 23.96 -13.07
N ALA A 186 -7.56 23.36 -14.24
CA ALA A 186 -6.38 22.60 -14.59
C ALA A 186 -5.29 23.57 -15.11
N LEU A 187 -4.17 23.63 -14.39
CA LEU A 187 -3.05 24.49 -14.76
C LEU A 187 -2.38 23.99 -16.04
N GLY A 188 -2.08 24.91 -16.96
CA GLY A 188 -1.36 24.58 -18.20
C GLY A 188 -2.15 23.72 -19.20
N ARG A 189 -3.47 23.57 -19.03
CA ARG A 189 -4.38 22.89 -19.97
C ARG A 189 -5.18 23.90 -20.79
N THR A 190 -6.03 23.41 -21.70
CA THR A 190 -6.92 24.24 -22.53
C THR A 190 -7.57 25.35 -21.71
N ALA A 191 -7.61 26.57 -22.25
CA ALA A 191 -8.06 27.73 -21.51
C ALA A 191 -9.46 27.49 -20.88
N GLY A 192 -9.50 27.38 -19.55
CA GLY A 192 -10.72 27.22 -18.78
C GLY A 192 -11.12 25.77 -18.43
N SER A 193 -10.31 24.76 -18.75
CA SER A 193 -10.56 23.38 -18.32
C SER A 193 -10.57 23.26 -16.80
N ILE A 194 -11.63 22.68 -16.25
CA ILE A 194 -11.80 22.44 -14.80
C ILE A 194 -11.37 21.00 -14.48
N ARG A 195 -10.58 20.83 -13.41
CA ARG A 195 -10.13 19.52 -12.90
C ARG A 195 -11.05 18.98 -11.79
N GLU A 196 -11.62 19.89 -11.01
CA GLU A 196 -12.45 19.60 -9.85
C GLU A 196 -13.51 20.71 -9.66
N TRP A 197 -14.72 20.30 -9.35
CA TRP A 197 -15.86 21.14 -9.01
C TRP A 197 -16.16 20.93 -7.52
N ALA A 198 -15.78 21.90 -6.71
CA ALA A 198 -16.00 21.88 -5.28
C ALA A 198 -17.46 22.23 -4.94
N LEU A 199 -17.99 21.74 -3.83
CA LEU A 199 -19.35 22.11 -3.37
C LEU A 199 -19.39 23.63 -3.14
N SER A 200 -20.30 24.32 -3.83
CA SER A 200 -20.59 25.74 -3.59
C SER A 200 -21.82 25.96 -2.72
N ARG A 201 -22.82 25.06 -2.79
CA ARG A 201 -24.06 25.19 -2.05
C ARG A 201 -24.75 23.84 -1.89
N GLU A 202 -25.29 23.59 -0.71
CA GLU A 202 -26.24 22.51 -0.46
C GLU A 202 -27.54 23.12 0.04
N GLU A 203 -28.68 22.65 -0.48
CA GLU A 203 -29.99 23.17 -0.11
C GLU A 203 -31.08 22.10 -0.11
N ASP A 204 -32.09 22.32 0.73
CA ASP A 204 -33.32 21.54 0.78
C ASP A 204 -34.29 21.94 -0.34
N SER A 205 -35.39 21.19 -0.46
CA SER A 205 -36.47 21.44 -1.42
C SER A 205 -37.22 22.77 -1.21
N HIS A 206 -37.01 23.44 -0.07
CA HIS A 206 -37.58 24.74 0.27
C HIS A 206 -36.59 25.90 0.06
N GLY A 207 -35.39 25.62 -0.46
CA GLY A 207 -34.33 26.61 -0.71
C GLY A 207 -33.57 27.07 0.54
N ASN A 208 -33.77 26.43 1.69
CA ASN A 208 -32.89 26.65 2.84
C ASN A 208 -31.60 25.86 2.60
N GLY A 209 -30.45 26.45 2.90
CA GLY A 209 -29.18 25.81 2.61
C GLY A 209 -28.01 26.53 3.26
N TYR A 210 -26.83 26.07 2.90
CA TYR A 210 -25.57 26.70 3.26
C TYR A 210 -24.71 26.91 2.01
N ASP A 211 -23.97 28.01 2.00
CA ASP A 211 -23.04 28.36 0.93
C ASP A 211 -21.60 28.11 1.41
N VAL A 212 -20.73 27.68 0.50
CA VAL A 212 -19.31 27.40 0.76
C VAL A 212 -18.46 28.26 -0.17
N ASN A 213 -17.52 28.98 0.43
CA ASN A 213 -16.56 29.81 -0.27
C ASN A 213 -15.14 29.27 -0.09
N TYR A 214 -14.33 29.48 -1.11
CA TYR A 214 -12.95 29.02 -1.16
C TYR A 214 -12.00 30.18 -1.41
N THR A 215 -10.72 29.94 -1.13
CA THR A 215 -9.65 30.83 -1.56
C THR A 215 -9.48 30.77 -3.08
N PRO A 216 -9.04 31.86 -3.73
CA PRO A 216 -8.63 31.80 -5.13
C PRO A 216 -7.53 30.75 -5.31
N VAL A 217 -7.62 30.01 -6.42
CA VAL A 217 -6.64 28.96 -6.77
C VAL A 217 -5.28 29.60 -7.00
N ASP A 218 -4.24 29.04 -6.38
CA ASP A 218 -2.85 29.44 -6.65
C ASP A 218 -2.46 29.00 -8.07
N VAL A 219 -2.12 29.96 -8.93
CA VAL A 219 -1.79 29.68 -10.34
C VAL A 219 -0.44 28.97 -10.55
N ASN A 220 0.44 28.97 -9.55
CA ASN A 220 1.76 28.33 -9.60
C ASN A 220 1.75 26.93 -8.99
N ASN A 221 0.95 26.74 -7.94
CA ASN A 221 0.91 25.50 -7.17
C ASN A 221 -0.36 24.68 -7.40
N GLY A 222 -1.43 25.32 -7.88
CA GLY A 222 -2.70 24.70 -8.17
C GLY A 222 -3.57 24.48 -6.93
N ASP A 223 -3.07 24.67 -5.71
CA ASP A 223 -3.83 24.44 -4.49
C ASP A 223 -4.92 25.51 -4.24
N TYR A 224 -5.93 25.09 -3.49
CA TYR A 224 -7.03 25.92 -3.03
C TYR A 224 -7.52 25.39 -1.68
N TYR A 225 -8.24 26.22 -0.94
CA TYR A 225 -8.65 25.91 0.43
C TYR A 225 -10.08 26.38 0.69
N PRO A 226 -10.90 25.61 1.43
CA PRO A 226 -12.16 26.13 1.94
C PRO A 226 -11.87 27.32 2.84
N ASN A 227 -12.63 28.41 2.69
CA ASN A 227 -12.44 29.63 3.45
C ASN A 227 -13.54 29.77 4.50
N THR A 228 -14.80 29.76 4.05
CA THR A 228 -15.95 29.92 4.92
C THR A 228 -17.14 29.09 4.48
N ILE A 229 -17.91 28.60 5.45
CA ILE A 229 -19.27 28.09 5.22
C ILE A 229 -20.25 29.00 5.96
N THR A 230 -21.33 29.41 5.30
CA THR A 230 -22.33 30.30 5.88
C THR A 230 -23.72 29.71 5.77
N TYR A 231 -24.45 29.70 6.89
CA TYR A 231 -25.88 29.36 6.93
C TYR A 231 -26.59 30.15 8.03
N ASN A 232 -27.79 30.65 7.72
CA ASN A 232 -28.52 31.56 8.60
C ASN A 232 -27.62 32.73 9.06
N ASP A 233 -27.40 32.90 10.37
CA ASP A 233 -26.50 33.86 11.03
C ASP A 233 -25.21 33.20 11.56
N ARG A 234 -24.84 32.03 11.02
CA ARG A 234 -23.66 31.25 11.43
C ARG A 234 -22.59 31.26 10.35
N THR A 235 -21.34 31.29 10.79
CA THR A 235 -20.17 31.26 9.91
C THR A 235 -19.13 30.31 10.48
N ILE A 236 -18.73 29.33 9.67
CA ILE A 236 -17.62 28.44 9.98
C ILE A 236 -16.46 28.94 9.14
N ARG A 237 -15.34 29.27 9.77
CA ARG A 237 -14.15 29.80 9.12
C ARG A 237 -12.97 28.85 9.30
N PHE A 238 -12.28 28.58 8.20
CA PHE A 238 -11.10 27.73 8.18
C PHE A 238 -9.86 28.60 8.02
N ASN A 239 -8.94 28.54 8.98
CA ASN A 239 -7.65 29.22 8.89
C ASN A 239 -6.54 28.20 8.63
N PHE A 240 -5.51 28.62 7.92
CA PHE A 240 -4.45 27.74 7.45
C PHE A 240 -3.07 28.31 7.75
N GLU A 241 -2.15 27.42 8.14
CA GLU A 241 -0.74 27.71 8.36
C GLU A 241 0.13 27.09 7.27
N ASN A 242 1.35 27.61 7.07
CA ASN A 242 2.29 27.03 6.12
C ASN A 242 2.78 25.66 6.59
N ARG A 243 3.03 24.76 5.64
CA ARG A 243 3.62 23.44 5.91
C ARG A 243 4.97 23.28 5.23
N ASN A 244 5.83 22.40 5.74
CA ASN A 244 7.15 22.14 5.16
C ASN A 244 7.18 20.96 4.17
N ASP A 245 6.22 20.04 4.28
CA ASP A 245 6.14 18.80 3.49
C ASP A 245 5.35 18.97 2.19
N LYS A 246 5.82 19.89 1.34
CA LYS A 246 5.17 20.28 0.09
C LYS A 246 5.54 19.32 -1.04
N ILE A 247 4.66 18.37 -1.35
CA ILE A 247 4.87 17.37 -2.40
C ILE A 247 3.90 17.64 -3.55
N PRO A 248 4.37 17.76 -4.81
CA PRO A 248 3.48 17.91 -5.94
C PRO A 248 2.73 16.60 -6.25
N ASN A 249 1.45 16.74 -6.55
CA ASN A 249 0.55 15.70 -7.02
C ASN A 249 0.13 16.01 -8.46
N TYR A 250 -0.01 14.97 -9.27
CA TYR A 250 -0.44 15.05 -10.68
C TYR A 250 -1.56 14.07 -11.00
N SER A 251 -2.23 13.49 -10.00
CA SER A 251 -3.28 12.49 -10.18
C SER A 251 -4.39 12.98 -11.12
N LEU A 252 -4.72 14.27 -11.11
CA LEU A 252 -5.71 14.87 -11.99
C LEU A 252 -5.14 15.36 -13.34
N GLY A 253 -3.95 14.93 -13.75
CA GLY A 253 -3.32 15.34 -15.02
C GLY A 253 -2.85 16.80 -15.06
N THR A 254 -2.78 17.46 -13.91
CA THR A 254 -2.31 18.84 -13.69
C THR A 254 -1.62 18.92 -12.34
N MET A 255 -0.72 19.88 -12.17
CA MET A 255 -0.03 20.09 -10.91
C MET A 255 -1.01 20.55 -9.82
N GLU A 256 -0.89 19.92 -8.66
CA GLU A 256 -1.42 20.37 -7.39
C GLU A 256 -0.33 20.24 -6.33
N ARG A 257 -0.09 21.29 -5.54
CA ARG A 257 0.92 21.27 -4.49
C ARG A 257 0.44 22.04 -3.28
N ILE A 258 -0.13 21.32 -2.33
CA ILE A 258 -0.67 21.86 -1.09
C ILE A 258 0.43 22.62 -0.32
N GLN A 259 0.31 23.95 -0.25
CA GLN A 259 1.26 24.83 0.44
C GLN A 259 1.00 24.97 1.94
N LYS A 260 -0.23 24.72 2.38
CA LYS A 260 -0.72 25.00 3.72
C LYS A 260 -1.50 23.82 4.31
N ARG A 261 -1.63 23.80 5.62
CA ARG A 261 -2.44 22.84 6.37
C ARG A 261 -3.40 23.58 7.29
N LEU A 262 -4.50 22.94 7.64
CA LEU A 262 -5.57 23.50 8.45
C LEU A 262 -5.05 23.76 9.86
N ASP A 263 -5.13 25.01 10.30
CA ASP A 263 -4.65 25.46 11.61
C ASP A 263 -5.80 25.48 12.61
N THR A 264 -6.88 26.19 12.27
CA THR A 264 -8.03 26.34 13.16
C THR A 264 -9.35 26.30 12.41
N ILE A 265 -10.39 25.73 13.03
CA ILE A 265 -11.78 25.88 12.60
C ILE A 265 -12.52 26.75 13.62
N GLU A 266 -12.97 27.92 13.19
CA GLU A 266 -13.66 28.89 14.03
C GLU A 266 -15.15 28.92 13.70
N ILE A 267 -15.99 28.73 14.72
CA ILE A 267 -17.45 28.68 14.60
C ILE A 267 -18.03 29.94 15.23
N ARG A 268 -18.75 30.71 14.42
CA ARG A 268 -19.34 31.99 14.80
C ARG A 268 -20.86 31.99 14.71
N VAL A 269 -21.50 32.67 15.65
CA VAL A 269 -22.97 32.91 15.66
C VAL A 269 -23.21 34.39 15.90
N GLY A 270 -23.96 35.05 15.02
CA GLY A 270 -24.23 36.49 15.11
C GLY A 270 -22.94 37.34 15.12
N GLY A 271 -21.87 36.87 14.47
CA GLY A 271 -20.56 37.52 14.41
C GLY A 271 -19.61 37.23 15.58
N ASN A 272 -20.09 36.61 16.67
CA ASN A 272 -19.27 36.27 17.83
C ASN A 272 -18.73 34.84 17.74
N VAL A 273 -17.53 34.60 18.27
CA VAL A 273 -16.92 33.26 18.32
C VAL A 273 -17.61 32.43 19.39
N LEU A 274 -18.26 31.35 18.97
CA LEU A 274 -18.87 30.38 19.88
C LEU A 274 -17.86 29.28 20.25
N ARG A 275 -17.11 28.79 19.26
CA ARG A 275 -16.20 27.65 19.43
C ARG A 275 -15.03 27.72 18.45
N THR A 276 -13.89 27.23 18.88
CA THR A 276 -12.68 27.07 18.06
C THR A 276 -12.13 25.66 18.25
N TYR A 277 -11.74 25.04 17.14
CA TYR A 277 -10.99 23.80 17.09
C TYR A 277 -9.58 24.13 16.59
N ASP A 278 -8.57 23.93 17.43
CA ASP A 278 -7.16 24.19 17.10
C ASP A 278 -6.45 22.86 16.82
N LEU A 279 -5.74 22.80 15.70
CA LEU A 279 -5.05 21.59 15.24
C LEU A 279 -3.54 21.74 15.41
N ASP A 280 -2.96 20.90 16.27
CA ASP A 280 -1.52 20.84 16.48
C ASP A 280 -0.89 19.70 15.66
N TYR A 281 0.29 19.97 15.11
CA TYR A 281 1.01 19.03 14.26
C TYR A 281 2.42 18.73 14.77
N SER A 282 2.90 17.55 14.42
CA SER A 282 4.33 17.20 14.44
C SER A 282 4.78 16.80 13.03
N TYR A 283 6.08 16.59 12.86
CA TYR A 283 6.62 16.01 11.64
C TYR A 283 7.06 14.58 11.91
N GLY A 284 6.74 13.68 10.98
CA GLY A 284 7.22 12.30 11.01
C GLY A 284 8.75 12.27 11.03
N PRO A 285 9.39 11.59 11.98
CA PRO A 285 10.84 11.68 12.19
C PRO A 285 11.66 11.17 11.00
N VAL A 286 11.10 10.24 10.21
CA VAL A 286 11.74 9.68 9.02
C VAL A 286 11.24 10.33 7.73
N THR A 287 9.92 10.51 7.60
CA THR A 287 9.31 10.95 6.35
C THR A 287 9.27 12.46 6.18
N GLY A 288 9.47 13.23 7.26
CA GLY A 288 9.33 14.67 7.28
C GLY A 288 7.90 15.17 7.00
N ARG A 289 6.89 14.27 6.97
CA ARG A 289 5.51 14.62 6.64
C ARG A 289 4.75 15.13 7.86
N SER A 290 3.81 16.05 7.65
CA SER A 290 2.95 16.58 8.70
C SER A 290 2.04 15.48 9.26
N ILE A 291 2.05 15.33 10.58
CA ILE A 291 1.24 14.36 11.32
C ILE A 291 0.35 15.17 12.28
N PHE A 292 -0.96 14.99 12.17
CA PHE A 292 -1.93 15.63 13.07
C PHE A 292 -1.84 14.98 14.45
N ARG A 293 -1.40 15.74 15.45
CA ARG A 293 -1.06 15.21 16.78
C ARG A 293 -2.13 15.49 17.80
N LYS A 294 -2.76 16.65 17.75
CA LYS A 294 -3.65 17.07 18.84
C LYS A 294 -4.76 17.99 18.37
N LEU A 295 -5.98 17.73 18.85
CA LEU A 295 -7.13 18.60 18.70
C LEU A 295 -7.46 19.27 20.03
N LYS A 296 -7.37 20.60 20.06
CA LYS A 296 -7.87 21.40 21.18
C LYS A 296 -9.22 21.97 20.84
N GLN A 297 -10.11 22.02 21.82
CA GLN A 297 -11.42 22.62 21.66
C GLN A 297 -11.65 23.66 22.75
N ASN A 298 -11.94 24.89 22.31
CA ASN A 298 -12.21 26.02 23.18
C ASN A 298 -13.57 26.62 22.80
N GLY A 299 -14.42 26.88 23.78
CA GLY A 299 -15.72 27.52 23.62
C GLY A 299 -15.83 28.81 24.42
N SER A 300 -16.67 29.71 23.96
CA SER A 300 -17.12 30.86 24.76
C SER A 300 -18.60 31.06 24.54
N ASN A 301 -19.35 31.19 25.63
CA ASN A 301 -20.78 31.45 25.61
C ASN A 301 -21.11 32.54 26.64
N THR A 302 -22.40 32.88 26.75
CA THR A 302 -22.90 33.89 27.68
C THR A 302 -22.63 33.56 29.16
N PHE A 303 -22.29 32.31 29.47
CA PHE A 303 -21.98 31.83 30.83
C PHE A 303 -20.47 31.77 31.12
N GLY A 304 -19.60 31.99 30.14
CA GLY A 304 -18.14 32.03 30.32
C GLY A 304 -17.34 31.30 29.24
N SER A 305 -16.09 30.97 29.56
CA SER A 305 -15.20 30.16 28.72
C SER A 305 -15.37 28.69 29.03
N GLU A 306 -15.46 27.86 27.99
CA GLU A 306 -15.47 26.40 28.06
C GLU A 306 -14.14 25.88 27.54
N ASN A 307 -13.33 25.26 28.40
CA ASN A 307 -12.07 24.64 27.98
C ASN A 307 -12.25 23.13 28.01
N PHE A 308 -12.04 22.47 26.87
CA PHE A 308 -12.16 21.02 26.77
C PHE A 308 -10.79 20.34 26.90
N ALA A 309 -10.77 19.11 27.39
CA ALA A 309 -9.56 18.30 27.46
C ALA A 309 -9.04 17.97 26.06
N ASP A 310 -7.75 18.12 25.80
CA ASP A 310 -7.15 17.83 24.49
C ASP A 310 -7.38 16.38 24.03
N LEU A 311 -7.59 16.18 22.73
CA LEU A 311 -7.49 14.85 22.11
C LEU A 311 -6.10 14.67 21.52
N ASP A 312 -5.31 13.75 22.08
CA ASP A 312 -3.97 13.40 21.60
C ASP A 312 -3.99 12.15 20.71
N PHE A 313 -3.39 12.26 19.53
CA PHE A 313 -3.20 11.18 18.55
C PHE A 313 -1.72 10.79 18.50
N ASN A 314 -1.46 9.50 18.76
CA ASN A 314 -0.12 8.93 18.74
C ASN A 314 0.04 7.97 17.56
N TYR A 315 1.21 8.02 16.93
CA TYR A 315 1.54 7.23 15.73
C TYR A 315 2.81 6.44 15.98
N THR A 316 2.97 5.34 15.26
CA THR A 316 4.18 4.53 15.30
C THR A 316 5.37 5.31 14.75
N ASN A 317 6.43 5.46 15.56
CA ASN A 317 7.68 6.08 15.17
C ASN A 317 8.71 4.99 14.82
N HIS A 318 8.69 4.51 13.58
CA HIS A 318 9.71 3.57 13.08
C HIS A 318 11.10 4.21 12.90
N SER A 319 11.42 5.28 13.64
CA SER A 319 12.74 5.91 13.65
C SER A 319 13.78 4.88 14.09
N GLY A 320 14.57 4.38 13.14
CA GLY A 320 15.63 3.39 13.37
C GLY A 320 15.29 1.94 12.98
N SER A 321 14.04 1.59 12.63
CA SER A 321 13.69 0.21 12.23
C SER A 321 13.97 -0.11 10.77
N PHE A 322 14.17 0.91 9.92
CA PHE A 322 14.69 0.73 8.57
C PHE A 322 15.79 1.75 8.31
N SER A 323 16.96 1.50 8.90
CA SER A 323 18.20 1.81 8.21
C SER A 323 18.43 0.61 7.30
N PRO A 324 18.61 0.75 5.97
CA PRO A 324 19.55 -0.16 5.35
C PRO A 324 20.84 0.06 6.15
N GLY A 325 21.10 -0.83 7.11
CA GLY A 325 22.41 -0.90 7.75
C GLY A 325 23.45 -1.03 6.65
N HIS A 326 24.69 -0.63 6.95
CA HIS A 326 25.85 -0.69 6.05
C HIS A 326 25.61 -1.64 4.87
N LEU A 327 25.42 -1.10 3.66
CA LEU A 327 25.25 -1.90 2.45
C LEU A 327 26.60 -2.57 2.17
N ASP A 328 26.85 -3.66 2.89
CA ASP A 328 27.95 -4.57 2.64
C ASP A 328 27.56 -5.45 1.47
N TYR A 329 28.31 -5.34 0.39
CA TYR A 329 28.23 -6.31 -0.69
C TYR A 329 29.32 -7.35 -0.44
N GLN A 330 28.95 -8.63 -0.52
CA GLN A 330 29.93 -9.70 -0.65
C GLN A 330 29.98 -10.16 -2.09
N ASN A 331 31.16 -10.09 -2.69
CA ASN A 331 31.41 -10.67 -3.99
C ASN A 331 31.72 -12.17 -3.81
N LEU A 332 30.81 -13.01 -4.29
CA LEU A 332 30.98 -14.46 -4.27
C LEU A 332 31.51 -15.02 -5.59
N SER A 333 31.86 -14.16 -6.56
CA SER A 333 32.31 -14.60 -7.87
C SER A 333 33.56 -15.45 -7.80
N ASN A 334 33.42 -16.72 -8.20
CA ASN A 334 34.50 -17.68 -8.34
C ASN A 334 34.45 -18.32 -9.73
N THR A 335 35.09 -17.65 -10.68
CA THR A 335 35.07 -18.05 -12.09
C THR A 335 35.95 -19.26 -12.36
N ALA A 336 35.41 -20.27 -13.04
CA ALA A 336 36.19 -21.38 -13.58
C ALA A 336 35.91 -21.60 -15.08
N ASN A 337 36.94 -22.08 -15.78
CA ASN A 337 36.86 -22.47 -17.19
C ASN A 337 36.14 -23.82 -17.33
N LEU A 338 34.89 -23.78 -17.77
CA LEU A 338 34.11 -24.96 -18.12
C LEU A 338 33.41 -24.73 -19.45
N ASN A 339 33.49 -25.71 -20.36
CA ASN A 339 32.83 -25.64 -21.65
C ASN A 339 31.31 -25.78 -21.47
N VAL A 340 30.61 -24.67 -21.24
CA VAL A 340 29.15 -24.63 -21.14
C VAL A 340 28.53 -23.86 -22.31
N PHE A 341 27.32 -24.26 -22.65
CA PHE A 341 26.48 -23.69 -23.68
C PHE A 341 25.75 -22.45 -23.17
N ILE A 342 25.89 -21.32 -23.86
CA ILE A 342 25.12 -20.09 -23.58
C ILE A 342 24.40 -19.63 -24.85
N PRO A 343 23.08 -19.35 -24.82
CA PRO A 343 22.41 -18.63 -25.89
C PRO A 343 22.92 -17.18 -25.91
N ASP A 344 23.44 -16.72 -27.05
CA ASP A 344 23.98 -15.37 -27.18
C ASP A 344 22.89 -14.32 -26.84
N ILE A 345 23.10 -13.58 -25.76
CA ILE A 345 22.16 -12.57 -25.25
C ILE A 345 21.93 -11.42 -26.24
N ALA A 346 22.91 -11.16 -27.12
CA ALA A 346 22.75 -10.19 -28.21
C ALA A 346 21.74 -10.71 -29.25
N THR A 347 21.68 -12.02 -29.46
CA THR A 347 20.78 -12.68 -30.41
C THR A 347 19.34 -12.78 -29.86
N ASP A 348 19.16 -12.95 -28.55
CA ASP A 348 17.83 -12.90 -27.89
C ASP A 348 17.17 -11.51 -27.97
N VAL A 349 17.94 -10.44 -27.75
CA VAL A 349 17.45 -9.06 -27.87
C VAL A 349 17.09 -8.72 -29.31
N MET A 350 17.84 -9.24 -30.28
CA MET A 350 17.58 -9.07 -31.71
C MET A 350 16.33 -9.86 -32.16
N ASN A 351 16.16 -11.10 -31.69
CA ASN A 351 14.97 -11.90 -32.00
C ASN A 351 13.68 -11.32 -31.39
N PHE A 352 13.76 -10.73 -30.19
CA PHE A 352 12.63 -10.04 -29.55
C PHE A 352 12.24 -8.74 -30.26
N ARG A 353 13.21 -7.96 -30.78
CA ARG A 353 12.94 -6.71 -31.51
C ARG A 353 12.51 -6.89 -32.96
N PHE A 354 12.94 -7.97 -33.63
CA PHE A 354 12.75 -8.15 -35.07
C PHE A 354 11.75 -9.26 -35.46
N ASN A 355 10.98 -9.80 -34.52
CA ASN A 355 10.02 -10.89 -34.78
C ASN A 355 10.66 -12.09 -35.52
N GLY A 356 11.73 -12.62 -34.91
CA GLY A 356 12.17 -14.01 -34.99
C GLY A 356 12.51 -14.61 -36.36
N ASN A 357 13.58 -14.15 -37.03
CA ASN A 357 14.10 -14.87 -38.20
C ASN A 357 15.63 -14.79 -38.38
N PHE A 358 16.39 -14.57 -37.31
CA PHE A 358 17.85 -14.77 -37.36
C PHE A 358 18.20 -16.20 -36.97
N PRO A 359 19.06 -16.91 -37.74
CA PRO A 359 19.52 -18.24 -37.37
C PRO A 359 20.22 -18.20 -36.01
N TYR A 360 19.84 -19.09 -35.09
CA TYR A 360 20.61 -19.31 -33.87
C TYR A 360 22.01 -19.80 -34.27
N HIS A 361 23.03 -19.00 -34.02
CA HIS A 361 24.42 -19.42 -34.15
C HIS A 361 24.98 -19.68 -32.75
N PRO A 362 24.89 -20.90 -32.21
CA PRO A 362 25.56 -21.22 -30.98
C PRO A 362 27.03 -21.53 -31.25
N SER A 363 27.92 -20.63 -30.86
CA SER A 363 29.36 -20.94 -30.82
C SER A 363 30.11 -20.23 -29.70
N ALA A 364 29.43 -19.81 -28.64
CA ALA A 364 30.10 -19.28 -27.47
C ALA A 364 30.24 -20.37 -26.42
N LEU A 365 31.38 -21.07 -26.43
CA LEU A 365 31.92 -21.68 -25.22
C LEU A 365 32.29 -20.52 -24.30
N ASP A 366 31.49 -20.24 -23.27
CA ASP A 366 31.93 -19.31 -22.23
C ASP A 366 32.88 -20.06 -21.29
N SER A 367 34.01 -19.43 -20.98
CA SER A 367 35.01 -19.96 -20.08
C SER A 367 34.86 -19.41 -18.66
N ASN A 368 33.78 -18.71 -18.34
CA ASN A 368 33.64 -18.05 -17.04
C ASN A 368 32.31 -18.43 -16.37
N ILE A 369 32.21 -19.67 -15.87
CA ILE A 369 31.09 -20.03 -14.99
C ILE A 369 31.41 -19.64 -13.55
N ASP A 370 30.40 -19.22 -12.81
CA ASP A 370 30.56 -18.92 -11.38
C ASP A 370 30.32 -20.18 -10.55
N THR A 371 31.40 -20.89 -10.22
CA THR A 371 31.34 -22.20 -9.52
C THR A 371 30.77 -22.13 -8.11
N SER A 372 30.59 -20.93 -7.55
CA SER A 372 29.99 -20.71 -6.23
C SER A 372 28.49 -20.44 -6.29
N LEU A 373 27.93 -20.13 -7.46
CA LEU A 373 26.53 -19.73 -7.63
C LEU A 373 25.79 -20.49 -8.75
N GLN A 374 26.51 -21.31 -9.53
CA GLN A 374 25.99 -22.04 -10.67
C GLN A 374 26.32 -23.52 -10.60
N TYR A 375 25.42 -24.32 -11.16
CA TYR A 375 25.62 -25.76 -11.37
C TYR A 375 25.47 -26.09 -12.85
N VAL A 376 26.18 -27.12 -13.30
CA VAL A 376 26.19 -27.54 -14.71
C VAL A 376 25.34 -28.80 -14.85
N VAL A 377 24.36 -28.75 -15.75
CA VAL A 377 23.51 -29.90 -16.12
C VAL A 377 23.37 -30.02 -17.62
N LYS A 378 22.99 -31.21 -18.07
CA LYS A 378 22.60 -31.49 -19.45
C LYS A 378 21.20 -30.95 -19.72
N VAL A 379 21.11 -29.97 -20.60
CA VAL A 379 19.86 -29.37 -21.07
C VAL A 379 19.54 -29.90 -22.47
N PRO A 380 18.30 -30.29 -22.77
CA PRO A 380 17.92 -30.70 -24.13
C PRO A 380 18.11 -29.54 -25.11
N VAL A 381 18.57 -29.86 -26.32
CA VAL A 381 18.71 -28.86 -27.40
C VAL A 381 17.33 -28.24 -27.72
N PRO A 382 17.17 -26.91 -27.58
CA PRO A 382 15.90 -26.22 -27.85
C PRO A 382 15.46 -26.32 -29.32
N ASP A 383 16.41 -26.31 -30.27
CA ASP A 383 16.15 -26.46 -31.70
C ASP A 383 15.99 -27.93 -32.08
N ARG A 384 14.79 -28.46 -31.86
CA ARG A 384 14.48 -29.86 -32.12
C ARG A 384 14.51 -30.20 -33.62
N ASP A 385 14.31 -29.23 -34.50
CA ASP A 385 14.34 -29.44 -35.95
C ASP A 385 15.77 -29.63 -36.46
N ALA A 386 16.74 -28.88 -35.91
CA ALA A 386 18.16 -29.12 -36.14
C ALA A 386 18.58 -30.53 -35.69
N CYS A 387 18.07 -31.02 -34.55
CA CYS A 387 18.39 -32.38 -34.10
C CYS A 387 17.69 -33.49 -34.92
N ASN A 388 16.45 -33.28 -35.34
CA ASN A 388 15.69 -34.28 -36.10
C ASN A 388 16.20 -34.43 -37.55
N TRP A 389 16.55 -33.33 -38.20
CA TRP A 389 16.86 -33.30 -39.64
C TRP A 389 18.31 -32.94 -39.95
N GLY A 390 19.03 -32.32 -39.02
CA GLY A 390 20.34 -31.73 -39.27
C GLY A 390 21.40 -32.70 -39.77
N GLN A 391 21.42 -33.94 -39.27
CA GLN A 391 22.34 -34.97 -39.79
C GLN A 391 22.06 -35.27 -41.28
N ALA A 392 20.79 -35.40 -41.66
CA ALA A 392 20.38 -35.60 -43.04
C ALA A 392 20.66 -34.34 -43.88
N CYS A 393 20.43 -33.14 -43.33
CA CYS A 393 20.74 -31.87 -43.98
C CYS A 393 22.24 -31.72 -44.26
N CYS A 394 23.12 -32.13 -43.34
CA CYS A 394 24.57 -32.10 -43.56
C CYS A 394 25.01 -33.03 -44.70
N ILE A 395 24.45 -34.24 -44.76
CA ILE A 395 24.75 -35.20 -45.82
C ILE A 395 24.20 -34.68 -47.16
N CYS A 396 22.98 -34.16 -47.18
CA CYS A 396 22.32 -33.63 -48.37
C CYS A 396 22.95 -32.32 -48.87
N ALA A 397 23.51 -31.49 -48.00
CA ALA A 397 24.24 -30.28 -48.41
C ALA A 397 25.54 -30.64 -49.16
N ALA A 398 26.24 -31.70 -48.74
CA ALA A 398 27.49 -32.14 -49.36
C ALA A 398 27.29 -32.84 -50.73
N LEU A 399 26.08 -33.32 -51.03
CA LEU A 399 25.77 -34.12 -52.21
C LEU A 399 24.92 -33.32 -53.20
N SER A 400 25.53 -32.91 -54.32
CA SER A 400 24.87 -32.05 -55.33
C SER A 400 23.57 -32.62 -55.93
N PHE A 401 23.36 -33.93 -55.87
CA PHE A 401 22.13 -34.56 -56.32
C PHE A 401 20.95 -34.39 -55.34
N CYS A 402 21.23 -34.10 -54.06
CA CYS A 402 20.18 -33.94 -53.04
C CYS A 402 19.46 -32.59 -53.12
N TRP A 403 20.12 -31.54 -53.62
CA TRP A 403 19.51 -30.22 -53.79
C TRP A 403 19.25 -29.83 -55.26
N GLY A 404 19.59 -30.71 -56.20
CA GLY A 404 19.09 -30.64 -57.59
C GLY A 404 19.46 -29.36 -58.36
N GLY A 405 20.45 -28.60 -57.91
CA GLY A 405 20.80 -27.31 -58.51
C GLY A 405 20.10 -26.08 -57.90
N ASP A 406 19.15 -26.26 -56.97
CA ASP A 406 18.43 -25.16 -56.31
C ASP A 406 19.28 -24.52 -55.21
N SER A 407 19.67 -23.26 -55.42
CA SER A 407 20.51 -22.52 -54.48
C SER A 407 19.80 -22.17 -53.17
N GLN A 408 18.49 -21.90 -53.20
CA GLN A 408 17.74 -21.54 -51.99
C GLN A 408 17.54 -22.75 -51.08
N PHE A 409 17.28 -23.91 -51.68
CA PHE A 409 17.17 -25.16 -50.93
C PHE A 409 18.52 -25.62 -50.39
N HIS A 410 19.60 -25.42 -51.14
CA HIS A 410 20.97 -25.66 -50.67
C HIS A 410 21.33 -24.77 -49.46
N ASP A 411 20.97 -23.49 -49.49
CA ASP A 411 21.19 -22.56 -48.38
C ASP A 411 20.42 -22.99 -47.11
N TYR A 412 19.19 -23.49 -47.25
CA TYR A 412 18.42 -24.06 -46.14
C TYR A 412 19.08 -25.31 -45.55
N LEU A 413 19.54 -26.25 -46.38
CA LEU A 413 20.23 -27.47 -45.91
C LEU A 413 21.53 -27.13 -45.18
N ILE A 414 22.28 -26.15 -45.71
CA ILE A 414 23.49 -25.64 -45.08
C ILE A 414 23.16 -25.00 -43.72
N ALA A 415 22.16 -24.14 -43.64
CA ALA A 415 21.77 -23.48 -42.40
C ALA A 415 21.38 -24.49 -41.30
N THR A 416 20.54 -25.47 -41.62
CA THR A 416 20.12 -26.52 -40.68
C THR A 416 21.28 -27.44 -40.28
N CYS A 417 22.20 -27.73 -41.21
CA CYS A 417 23.43 -28.47 -40.90
C CYS A 417 24.35 -27.70 -39.94
N TRP A 418 24.57 -26.41 -40.18
CA TRP A 418 25.35 -25.55 -39.29
C TRP A 418 24.71 -25.42 -37.92
N GLY A 419 23.38 -25.35 -37.84
CA GLY A 419 22.64 -25.42 -36.57
C GLY A 419 22.96 -26.72 -35.83
N PHE A 420 22.80 -27.87 -36.48
CA PHE A 420 23.09 -29.18 -35.89
C PHE A 420 24.53 -29.35 -35.40
N LEU A 421 25.51 -28.91 -36.19
CA LEU A 421 26.92 -28.96 -35.79
C LEU A 421 27.22 -27.94 -34.68
N GLY A 422 26.58 -26.77 -34.71
CA GLY A 422 26.70 -25.73 -33.68
C GLY A 422 26.17 -26.17 -32.32
N TRP A 423 25.12 -26.99 -32.29
CA TRP A 423 24.60 -27.58 -31.05
C TRP A 423 25.48 -28.71 -30.50
N GLY A 424 26.53 -29.14 -31.19
CA GLY A 424 27.40 -30.24 -30.77
C GLY A 424 27.11 -31.58 -31.45
N GLY A 425 26.27 -31.58 -32.49
CA GLY A 425 26.01 -32.74 -33.34
C GLY A 425 25.25 -33.89 -32.64
N PRO A 426 25.46 -35.15 -33.06
CA PRO A 426 24.70 -36.29 -32.55
C PRO A 426 24.76 -36.43 -31.02
N GLY A 427 25.95 -36.23 -30.44
CA GLY A 427 26.15 -36.40 -29.00
C GLY A 427 25.33 -35.43 -28.16
N ALA A 428 25.16 -34.19 -28.63
CA ALA A 428 24.36 -33.18 -27.93
C ALA A 428 22.86 -33.32 -28.16
N CYS A 429 22.44 -33.80 -29.34
CA CYS A 429 21.03 -34.11 -29.59
C CYS A 429 20.53 -35.32 -28.78
N ASP A 430 21.40 -36.32 -28.57
CA ASP A 430 21.05 -37.51 -27.79
C ASP A 430 21.16 -37.29 -26.27
N ASN A 431 22.16 -36.52 -25.82
CA ASN A 431 22.51 -36.41 -24.40
C ASN A 431 22.35 -35.00 -23.82
N GLY A 432 21.91 -34.02 -24.61
CA GLY A 432 21.84 -32.61 -24.23
C GLY A 432 23.20 -31.90 -24.26
N VAL A 433 23.14 -30.58 -24.12
CA VAL A 433 24.30 -29.69 -24.00
C VAL A 433 24.58 -29.37 -22.53
N ASP A 434 25.84 -29.24 -22.14
CA ASP A 434 26.20 -28.79 -20.79
C ASP A 434 25.83 -27.31 -20.66
N SER A 435 24.94 -26.95 -19.75
CA SER A 435 24.57 -25.55 -19.49
C SER A 435 24.75 -25.23 -18.02
N ALA A 436 25.36 -24.07 -17.75
CA ALA A 436 25.43 -23.51 -16.40
C ALA A 436 24.08 -22.86 -16.07
N LEU A 437 23.44 -23.34 -15.01
CA LEU A 437 22.17 -22.82 -14.50
C LEU A 437 22.37 -22.19 -13.13
N THR A 438 21.47 -21.26 -12.81
CA THR A 438 21.47 -20.55 -11.53
C THR A 438 20.26 -20.99 -10.72
N ALA A 439 20.48 -21.42 -9.48
CA ALA A 439 19.42 -21.77 -8.54
C ALA A 439 19.62 -20.99 -7.26
N TRP A 440 18.85 -19.92 -7.06
CA TRP A 440 18.87 -19.15 -5.82
C TRP A 440 17.61 -19.45 -5.02
N ILE A 441 17.80 -20.03 -3.84
CA ILE A 441 16.70 -20.50 -3.00
C ILE A 441 16.69 -19.66 -1.73
N PRO A 442 15.67 -18.80 -1.52
CA PRO A 442 15.50 -18.10 -0.25
C PRO A 442 15.07 -19.09 0.82
N VAL A 443 15.87 -19.21 1.88
CA VAL A 443 15.70 -20.25 2.91
C VAL A 443 16.21 -19.69 4.24
N ASP A 444 15.54 -19.97 5.33
CA ASP A 444 16.04 -19.65 6.68
C ASP A 444 16.80 -20.88 7.19
N LEU A 445 18.13 -20.84 7.11
CA LEU A 445 18.99 -22.01 7.39
C LEU A 445 19.25 -22.15 8.89
N ASN A 446 19.25 -21.04 9.61
CA ASN A 446 19.65 -20.98 11.01
C ASN A 446 18.45 -20.87 11.98
N GLY A 447 17.24 -20.58 11.48
CA GLY A 447 15.99 -20.49 12.22
C GLY A 447 15.81 -19.17 12.97
N ASP A 448 16.48 -18.10 12.57
CA ASP A 448 16.40 -16.78 13.22
C ASP A 448 15.24 -15.90 12.71
N GLY A 449 14.45 -16.42 11.76
CA GLY A 449 13.30 -15.73 11.18
C GLY A 449 13.67 -14.74 10.07
N ILE A 450 14.96 -14.63 9.71
CA ILE A 450 15.46 -13.85 8.58
C ILE A 450 15.75 -14.82 7.42
N SER A 451 15.42 -14.43 6.20
CA SER A 451 15.75 -15.26 5.04
C SER A 451 17.25 -15.17 4.75
N ASP A 452 17.93 -16.30 4.83
CA ASP A 452 19.24 -16.53 4.22
C ASP A 452 19.05 -16.92 2.74
N PHE A 453 20.13 -17.39 2.10
CA PHE A 453 20.06 -17.95 0.75
C PHE A 453 20.89 -19.24 0.62
N ALA A 454 20.45 -20.11 -0.29
CA ALA A 454 21.21 -21.28 -0.71
C ALA A 454 21.33 -21.34 -2.23
N THR A 455 22.42 -21.93 -2.71
CA THR A 455 22.72 -22.13 -4.13
C THR A 455 22.99 -23.59 -4.45
N LEU A 456 22.79 -23.99 -5.71
CA LEU A 456 23.24 -25.29 -6.21
C LEU A 456 24.54 -25.08 -6.99
N ASN A 457 25.56 -25.84 -6.61
CA ASN A 457 26.89 -25.77 -7.20
C ASN A 457 27.38 -27.15 -7.60
N GLY A 458 28.25 -27.23 -8.60
CA GLY A 458 28.87 -28.49 -9.06
C GLY A 458 28.42 -28.90 -10.46
N ASN A 459 28.77 -30.12 -10.86
CA ASN A 459 28.57 -30.62 -12.21
C ASN A 459 27.82 -31.97 -12.20
N GLU A 460 26.83 -32.10 -13.08
CA GLU A 460 26.08 -33.35 -13.25
C GLU A 460 26.99 -34.49 -13.73
N ALA A 461 27.96 -34.19 -14.59
CA ALA A 461 28.80 -35.19 -15.25
C ALA A 461 29.70 -35.97 -14.29
N ASP A 462 30.14 -35.34 -13.19
CA ASP A 462 30.97 -35.96 -12.15
C ASP A 462 30.18 -36.26 -10.85
N GLY A 463 28.87 -35.96 -10.83
CA GLY A 463 28.01 -36.18 -9.67
C GLY A 463 28.36 -35.28 -8.48
N SER A 464 28.99 -34.13 -8.71
CA SER A 464 29.41 -33.19 -7.68
C SER A 464 28.36 -32.14 -7.31
N ILE A 465 27.17 -32.15 -7.93
CA ILE A 465 26.13 -31.16 -7.62
C ILE A 465 25.74 -31.27 -6.14
N HIS A 466 25.83 -30.18 -5.40
CA HIS A 466 25.47 -30.09 -3.99
C HIS A 466 24.84 -28.73 -3.68
N LEU A 467 24.15 -28.67 -2.55
CA LEU A 467 23.55 -27.45 -2.05
C LEU A 467 24.57 -26.70 -1.18
N VAL A 468 24.72 -25.40 -1.39
CA VAL A 468 25.60 -24.53 -0.59
C VAL A 468 24.74 -23.53 0.14
N GLY A 469 24.83 -23.52 1.46
CA GLY A 469 24.13 -22.59 2.32
C GLY A 469 24.98 -21.36 2.61
N HIS A 470 24.38 -20.18 2.53
CA HIS A 470 25.04 -18.91 2.83
C HIS A 470 24.22 -18.14 3.85
N ILE A 471 24.66 -18.16 5.11
CA ILE A 471 24.04 -17.39 6.19
C ILE A 471 24.60 -15.97 6.16
N GLN A 472 23.71 -14.98 6.06
CA GLN A 472 24.10 -13.56 5.98
C GLN A 472 23.62 -12.81 7.21
N LYS A 473 24.53 -12.12 7.88
CA LYS A 473 24.23 -11.27 9.05
C LYS A 473 24.85 -9.90 8.86
N ILE A 474 24.09 -8.86 9.22
CA ILE A 474 24.55 -7.47 9.13
C ILE A 474 25.82 -7.30 9.99
N GLY A 475 26.91 -6.84 9.36
CA GLY A 475 28.20 -6.59 10.02
C GLY A 475 29.04 -7.85 10.31
N GLN A 476 28.71 -9.01 9.74
CA GLN A 476 29.51 -10.23 9.83
C GLN A 476 29.83 -10.78 8.43
N SER A 477 30.96 -11.48 8.30
CA SER A 477 31.27 -12.21 7.08
C SER A 477 30.27 -13.35 6.85
N ALA A 478 29.89 -13.58 5.59
CA ALA A 478 29.01 -14.69 5.23
C ALA A 478 29.57 -16.03 5.70
N ILE A 479 28.73 -16.82 6.37
CA ILE A 479 29.06 -18.19 6.74
C ILE A 479 28.56 -19.09 5.61
N THR A 480 29.51 -19.71 4.89
CA THR A 480 29.21 -20.62 3.79
C THR A 480 29.50 -22.05 4.20
N PHE A 481 28.61 -22.99 3.88
CA PHE A 481 28.80 -24.41 4.15
C PHE A 481 28.19 -25.28 3.04
N ASN A 482 28.84 -26.40 2.78
CA ASN A 482 28.46 -27.30 1.70
C ASN A 482 27.62 -28.45 2.27
N GLY A 483 26.52 -28.73 1.58
CA GLY A 483 25.71 -29.92 1.77
C GLY A 483 26.28 -31.14 1.04
N PRO A 484 25.62 -32.30 1.21
CA PRO A 484 25.97 -33.51 0.49
C PRO A 484 25.67 -33.38 -1.01
N ASN A 485 26.36 -34.18 -1.82
CA ASN A 485 26.08 -34.29 -3.25
C ASN A 485 24.68 -34.88 -3.47
N ILE A 486 23.91 -34.25 -4.35
CA ILE A 486 22.53 -34.56 -4.70
C ILE A 486 22.41 -34.74 -6.21
N PRO A 487 21.68 -35.77 -6.67
CA PRO A 487 21.51 -36.05 -8.10
C PRO A 487 20.45 -35.11 -8.71
N ILE A 488 20.87 -33.90 -9.05
CA ILE A 488 20.05 -32.87 -9.70
C ILE A 488 20.26 -32.91 -11.22
N HIS A 489 19.15 -32.84 -11.97
CA HIS A 489 19.08 -32.75 -13.43
C HIS A 489 18.27 -31.51 -13.86
N TYR A 490 18.31 -31.11 -15.14
CA TYR A 490 17.62 -29.94 -15.71
C TYR A 490 16.14 -29.77 -15.30
N ASN A 491 15.38 -30.88 -15.18
CA ASN A 491 13.95 -30.86 -14.80
C ASN A 491 13.68 -31.25 -13.34
N THR A 492 14.65 -31.04 -12.45
CA THR A 492 14.46 -31.34 -11.03
C THR A 492 13.76 -30.19 -10.33
N PHE A 493 12.57 -30.46 -9.78
CA PHE A 493 11.85 -29.47 -8.99
C PHE A 493 12.41 -29.44 -7.57
N TYR A 494 12.58 -28.25 -6.99
CA TYR A 494 13.00 -28.08 -5.61
C TYR A 494 12.27 -26.92 -4.93
N GLN A 495 12.06 -27.03 -3.62
CA GLN A 495 11.37 -26.02 -2.83
C GLN A 495 11.89 -26.01 -1.38
N ALA A 496 12.02 -24.82 -0.80
CA ALA A 496 12.30 -24.65 0.63
C ALA A 496 11.00 -24.82 1.45
N VAL A 497 11.00 -25.72 2.43
CA VAL A 497 9.85 -26.05 3.28
C VAL A 497 10.34 -26.35 4.71
N ASP A 498 9.66 -25.81 5.71
CA ASP A 498 9.79 -26.27 7.10
C ASP A 498 8.81 -27.43 7.33
N LEU A 499 9.32 -28.66 7.24
CA LEU A 499 8.49 -29.88 7.32
C LEU A 499 8.25 -30.35 8.76
N ASN A 500 9.08 -29.92 9.71
CA ASN A 500 9.03 -30.39 11.10
C ASN A 500 8.68 -29.28 12.10
N GLY A 501 8.44 -28.06 11.63
CA GLY A 501 7.97 -26.93 12.44
C GLY A 501 9.03 -26.40 13.41
N ASP A 502 10.31 -26.61 13.13
CA ASP A 502 11.42 -26.16 13.99
C ASP A 502 11.89 -24.73 13.67
N GLY A 503 11.25 -24.07 12.71
CA GLY A 503 11.61 -22.73 12.25
C GLY A 503 12.74 -22.72 11.23
N LYS A 504 13.42 -23.86 10.98
CA LYS A 504 14.45 -23.99 9.96
C LYS A 504 13.84 -24.55 8.68
N LYS A 505 14.04 -23.86 7.58
CA LYS A 505 13.56 -24.33 6.28
C LYS A 505 14.56 -25.30 5.66
N ARG A 506 14.06 -26.43 5.16
CA ARG A 506 14.84 -27.48 4.48
C ARG A 506 14.51 -27.48 2.99
N ILE A 507 15.42 -28.00 2.17
CA ILE A 507 15.17 -28.09 0.73
C ILE A 507 14.68 -29.48 0.38
N LEU A 508 13.48 -29.54 -0.17
CA LEU A 508 12.90 -30.74 -0.76
C LEU A 508 13.10 -30.68 -2.27
N TYR A 509 13.56 -31.76 -2.88
CA TYR A 509 13.60 -31.89 -4.33
C TYR A 509 12.84 -33.13 -4.80
N MET A 510 12.28 -33.06 -5.99
CA MET A 510 11.50 -34.12 -6.62
C MET A 510 12.12 -34.49 -7.95
N ARG A 511 12.45 -35.78 -8.09
CA ARG A 511 12.89 -36.36 -9.36
C ARG A 511 11.69 -36.82 -10.17
N ILE A 512 11.61 -36.39 -11.42
CA ILE A 512 10.67 -36.96 -12.39
C ILE A 512 11.47 -37.91 -13.28
N THR A 513 11.20 -39.22 -13.15
CA THR A 513 11.78 -40.23 -14.05
C THR A 513 10.76 -40.53 -15.15
N VAL A 514 11.07 -40.22 -16.40
CA VAL A 514 10.24 -40.62 -17.54
C VAL A 514 10.78 -41.95 -18.08
N GLY A 515 10.13 -43.06 -17.73
CA GLY A 515 10.43 -44.36 -18.33
C GLY A 515 9.76 -44.51 -19.69
N PHE A 516 10.52 -44.79 -20.74
CA PHE A 516 9.96 -45.19 -22.04
C PHE A 516 9.55 -46.66 -21.99
N GLY A 517 8.29 -46.90 -21.63
CA GLY A 517 7.67 -48.21 -21.60
C GLY A 517 6.15 -48.10 -21.59
N GLY A 518 5.55 -47.88 -22.76
CA GLY A 518 4.09 -47.85 -22.95
C GLY A 518 3.41 -46.58 -22.44
N PHE A 519 2.37 -46.16 -23.16
CA PHE A 519 1.50 -45.02 -22.83
C PHE A 519 0.97 -45.11 -21.39
N ILE A 520 1.63 -44.45 -20.43
CA ILE A 520 1.15 -43.83 -19.18
C ILE A 520 2.42 -43.34 -18.43
N PRO A 521 2.59 -42.05 -18.10
CA PRO A 521 3.68 -41.63 -17.24
C PRO A 521 3.46 -42.18 -15.82
N ARG A 522 4.34 -43.08 -15.37
CA ARG A 522 4.44 -43.45 -13.94
C ARG A 522 5.20 -42.35 -13.21
N VAL A 523 4.51 -41.64 -12.31
CA VAL A 523 5.16 -40.76 -11.33
C VAL A 523 5.62 -41.63 -10.16
N GLU A 524 6.89 -41.99 -10.11
CA GLU A 524 7.51 -42.57 -8.91
C GLU A 524 7.99 -41.44 -8.00
N ILE A 525 7.30 -41.24 -6.87
CA ILE A 525 7.76 -40.34 -5.79
C ILE A 525 8.89 -41.06 -5.05
N LEU A 526 10.13 -40.86 -5.46
CA LEU A 526 11.28 -41.25 -4.64
C LEU A 526 11.50 -40.20 -3.55
N ARG A 527 11.18 -40.55 -2.29
CA ARG A 527 11.56 -39.78 -1.09
C ARG A 527 13.07 -39.88 -0.89
N LEU A 528 13.79 -38.76 -0.97
CA LEU A 528 15.07 -38.57 -0.29
C LEU A 528 15.07 -37.20 0.37
N LEU A 529 15.08 -37.20 1.71
CA LEU A 529 15.33 -36.02 2.53
C LEU A 529 16.85 -35.83 2.61
N TYR A 530 17.35 -34.66 2.25
CA TYR A 530 18.66 -34.23 2.75
C TYR A 530 18.50 -32.97 3.59
N CYS A 531 18.91 -33.09 4.85
CA CYS A 531 19.00 -31.99 5.80
C CYS A 531 20.36 -31.32 5.57
N LEU A 532 20.37 -30.01 5.30
CA LEU A 532 21.54 -29.20 5.61
C LEU A 532 21.53 -29.00 7.13
N GLU A 533 22.26 -29.85 7.85
CA GLU A 533 22.53 -29.64 9.28
C GLU A 533 23.91 -29.00 9.42
N MET A 534 24.00 -27.93 10.23
CA MET A 534 25.28 -27.36 10.67
C MET A 534 26.05 -28.35 11.54
#